data_AF-A9BL88-F1
#
_entry.id   AF-A9BL88-F1
#
_cell.length_a   1.000
_cell.length_b   1.000
_cell.length_c   1.000
_cell.angle_alpha   90.00
_cell.angle_beta   90.00
_cell.angle_gamma   90.00
#
_symmetry.space_group_name_H-M   'P 1'
#
loop_
_entity.id
_entity.type
_entity.pdbx_description
1 polymer ?
#
loop_
_entity_poly.entity_id
_entity_poly.type
_entity_poly.pdbx_seq_one_letter_code
_entity_poly.pdbx_strand_id
1 'polypeptide(L)'
;MNAFIQTPITLKNVIIKKTRNNQFTNVCAQISSPQPYINSKQIKEVREKYRIHEKDTGSSEYQIAALSVRIAYMTAHIKKNPKDFSSTRGLIAMVSARKKLLKYLRSQSKERFLNICVNLKIRIQKDLQ
;
A
#
# COMPACT_ATOMS: atom_id res chain seq x y z
N MET A 1 -47.42 -50.58 -26.92
CA MET A 1 -46.48 -50.60 -28.06
C MET A 1 -46.74 -49.36 -28.91
N ASN A 2 -45.71 -48.54 -29.09
CA ASN A 2 -45.43 -47.55 -30.14
C ASN A 2 -46.59 -46.76 -30.79
N ALA A 3 -46.55 -45.43 -30.69
CA ALA A 3 -46.27 -44.58 -31.86
C ALA A 3 -46.12 -43.10 -31.47
N PHE A 4 -45.05 -42.51 -31.96
CA PHE A 4 -44.71 -41.09 -31.96
C PHE A 4 -45.61 -40.36 -32.97
N ILE A 5 -46.44 -39.40 -32.53
CA ILE A 5 -47.00 -38.37 -33.40
C ILE A 5 -46.89 -37.01 -32.67
N GLN A 6 -46.06 -36.17 -33.25
CA GLN A 6 -45.87 -34.75 -32.99
C GLN A 6 -47.20 -33.98 -32.97
N THR A 7 -47.38 -33.00 -32.07
CA THR A 7 -47.87 -31.64 -32.41
C THR A 7 -47.81 -30.69 -31.20
N PRO A 8 -47.75 -29.37 -31.45
CA PRO A 8 -46.84 -28.46 -30.75
C PRO A 8 -47.58 -27.47 -29.87
N ILE A 9 -47.15 -27.31 -28.63
CA ILE A 9 -47.66 -26.21 -27.79
C ILE A 9 -46.50 -25.55 -27.06
N THR A 10 -46.26 -24.33 -27.48
CA THR A 10 -45.34 -23.35 -26.90
C THR A 10 -45.51 -23.24 -25.40
N LEU A 11 -44.51 -23.66 -24.62
CA LEU A 11 -44.30 -23.13 -23.27
C LEU A 11 -43.09 -22.19 -23.33
N LYS A 12 -43.45 -20.93 -23.57
CA LYS A 12 -42.63 -19.75 -23.33
C LYS A 12 -41.85 -19.92 -22.02
N ASN A 13 -40.54 -19.67 -22.10
CA ASN A 13 -39.77 -19.01 -21.05
C ASN A 13 -40.07 -19.45 -19.62
N VAL A 14 -39.51 -20.58 -19.20
CA VAL A 14 -39.20 -20.78 -17.78
C VAL A 14 -37.71 -21.11 -17.66
N ILE A 15 -36.89 -20.16 -18.13
CA ILE A 15 -35.55 -20.01 -17.58
C ILE A 15 -35.78 -19.59 -16.12
N ILE A 16 -35.73 -20.55 -15.20
CA ILE A 16 -35.56 -20.25 -13.77
C ILE A 16 -34.15 -19.68 -13.63
N LYS A 17 -33.96 -18.41 -14.02
CA LYS A 17 -32.83 -17.63 -13.53
C LYS A 17 -33.06 -17.59 -12.04
N LYS A 18 -32.24 -18.31 -11.29
CA LYS A 18 -32.13 -18.21 -9.84
C LYS A 18 -31.99 -16.72 -9.49
N THR A 19 -33.10 -16.08 -9.15
CA THR A 19 -33.15 -14.70 -8.67
C THR A 19 -32.50 -14.71 -7.30
N ARG A 20 -31.16 -14.61 -7.24
CA ARG A 20 -30.49 -14.21 -6.02
C ARG A 20 -30.68 -12.71 -5.89
N ASN A 21 -31.60 -12.37 -4.99
CA ASN A 21 -31.96 -11.04 -4.54
C ASN A 21 -30.76 -10.09 -4.53
N ASN A 22 -30.82 -9.11 -5.42
CA ASN A 22 -29.85 -8.03 -5.63
C ASN A 22 -29.87 -6.99 -4.49
N GLN A 23 -30.04 -7.42 -3.24
CA GLN A 23 -30.14 -6.51 -2.09
C GLN A 23 -28.81 -6.31 -1.35
N PHE A 24 -27.83 -7.21 -1.52
CA PHE A 24 -26.51 -7.10 -0.87
C PHE A 24 -25.48 -6.28 -1.66
N THR A 25 -25.63 -6.18 -2.98
CA THR A 25 -24.71 -5.42 -3.86
C THR A 25 -24.87 -3.91 -3.70
N ASN A 26 -26.10 -3.45 -3.44
CA ASN A 26 -26.42 -2.02 -3.39
C ASN A 26 -25.92 -1.34 -2.11
N VAL A 27 -25.88 -2.03 -0.97
CA VAL A 27 -25.43 -1.44 0.30
C VAL A 27 -23.94 -1.11 0.26
N CYS A 28 -23.12 -2.01 -0.28
CA CYS A 28 -21.68 -1.81 -0.38
C CYS A 28 -21.30 -0.74 -1.43
N ALA A 29 -22.10 -0.59 -2.49
CA ALA A 29 -21.92 0.44 -3.50
C ALA A 29 -22.32 1.86 -3.01
N GLN A 30 -23.26 1.94 -2.05
CA GLN A 30 -23.74 3.19 -1.46
C GLN A 30 -22.85 3.70 -0.31
N ILE A 31 -21.97 2.86 0.24
CA ILE A 31 -20.97 3.28 1.21
C ILE A 31 -19.71 3.69 0.43
N SER A 32 -19.52 4.99 0.22
CA SER A 32 -18.26 5.50 -0.33
C SER A 32 -17.10 4.98 0.51
N SER A 33 -16.06 4.42 -0.11
CA SER A 33 -14.90 3.92 0.63
C SER A 33 -14.38 4.99 1.60
N PRO A 34 -14.06 4.65 2.86
CA PRO A 34 -13.56 5.61 3.82
C PRO A 34 -12.30 6.27 3.26
N GLN A 35 -12.24 7.60 3.37
CA GLN A 35 -11.10 8.35 2.86
C GLN A 35 -9.80 7.81 3.48
N PRO A 36 -8.75 7.56 2.68
CA PRO A 36 -7.49 7.09 3.20
C PRO A 36 -6.96 8.10 4.22
N TYR A 37 -6.50 7.62 5.38
CA TYR A 37 -5.91 8.48 6.40
C TYR A 37 -4.80 9.37 5.82
N ILE A 38 -4.66 10.61 6.30
CA ILE A 38 -3.77 11.65 5.73
C ILE A 38 -2.35 11.11 5.42
N ASN A 39 -1.79 10.31 6.34
CA ASN A 39 -0.48 9.70 6.17
C ASN A 39 -0.41 8.70 5.01
N SER A 40 -1.44 7.89 4.75
CA SER A 40 -1.39 6.90 3.65
C SER A 40 -1.40 7.55 2.28
N LYS A 41 -2.12 8.68 2.12
CA LYS A 41 -2.07 9.51 0.92
C LYS A 41 -0.67 10.08 0.70
N GLN A 42 -0.08 10.72 1.71
CA GLN A 42 1.27 11.29 1.64
C GLN A 42 2.33 10.22 1.35
N ILE A 43 2.25 9.06 1.99
CA ILE A 43 3.15 7.93 1.73
C ILE A 43 3.07 7.51 0.27
N LYS A 44 1.86 7.40 -0.29
CA LYS A 44 1.66 7.01 -1.70
C LYS A 44 2.28 8.04 -2.64
N GLU A 45 1.99 9.32 -2.46
CA GLU A 45 2.53 10.39 -3.31
C GLU A 45 4.05 10.47 -3.28
N VAL A 46 4.67 10.29 -2.12
CA VAL A 46 6.13 10.38 -2.00
C VAL A 46 6.81 9.15 -2.57
N ARG A 47 6.34 7.93 -2.29
CA ARG A 47 7.01 6.70 -2.74
C ARG A 47 6.91 6.47 -4.24
N GLU A 48 5.81 6.87 -4.90
CA GLU A 48 5.68 6.71 -6.36
C GLU A 48 6.74 7.51 -7.13
N LYS A 49 7.26 8.62 -6.56
CA LYS A 49 8.34 9.41 -7.17
C LYS A 49 9.68 8.67 -7.22
N TYR A 50 9.88 7.67 -6.37
CA TYR A 50 11.12 6.90 -6.26
C TYR A 50 11.00 5.52 -6.89
N ARG A 51 9.95 5.29 -7.67
CA ARG A 51 9.68 4.02 -8.33
C ARG A 51 10.58 3.87 -9.56
N ILE A 52 11.25 2.72 -9.71
CA ILE A 52 12.16 2.48 -10.84
C ILE A 52 11.38 2.03 -12.10
N HIS A 53 10.34 1.20 -11.89
CA HIS A 53 9.53 0.60 -12.96
C HIS A 53 8.05 0.65 -12.61
N GLU A 54 7.15 0.39 -13.56
CA GLU A 54 5.73 0.62 -13.32
C GLU A 54 5.03 -0.27 -12.26
N LYS A 55 5.68 -1.34 -11.83
CA LYS A 55 5.13 -2.26 -10.81
C LYS A 55 6.07 -2.40 -9.63
N ASP A 56 7.05 -1.51 -9.52
CA ASP A 56 8.05 -1.58 -8.47
C ASP A 56 7.45 -1.18 -7.12
N THR A 57 7.48 -2.14 -6.19
CA THR A 57 7.03 -1.98 -4.80
C THR A 57 8.15 -2.35 -3.81
N GLY A 58 9.26 -2.89 -4.34
CA GLY A 58 10.28 -3.60 -3.58
C GLY A 58 11.64 -2.90 -3.58
N SER A 59 11.87 -1.93 -4.47
CA SER A 59 13.14 -1.21 -4.50
C SER A 59 13.44 -0.52 -3.17
N SER A 60 14.73 -0.44 -2.87
CA SER A 60 15.19 0.13 -1.60
C SER A 60 14.81 1.61 -1.49
N GLU A 61 14.88 2.36 -2.59
CA GLU A 61 14.47 3.76 -2.68
C GLU A 61 12.98 3.94 -2.38
N TYR A 62 12.13 3.13 -3.01
CA TYR A 62 10.68 3.14 -2.79
C TYR A 62 10.33 2.90 -1.32
N GLN A 63 10.98 1.91 -0.70
CA GLN A 63 10.77 1.59 0.72
C GLN A 63 11.31 2.68 1.66
N ILE A 64 12.50 3.21 1.40
CA ILE A 64 13.11 4.28 2.21
C ILE A 64 12.26 5.56 2.18
N ALA A 65 11.70 5.90 1.02
CA ALA A 65 10.81 7.04 0.86
C ALA A 65 9.55 6.88 1.72
N ALA A 66 8.89 5.72 1.66
CA ALA A 66 7.72 5.42 2.48
C ALA A 66 8.02 5.43 3.99
N LEU A 67 9.14 4.83 4.40
CA LEU A 67 9.57 4.82 5.80
C LEU A 67 9.87 6.23 6.32
N SER A 68 10.45 7.10 5.49
CA SER A 68 10.80 8.46 5.91
C SER A 68 9.57 9.29 6.25
N VAL A 69 8.50 9.20 5.45
CA VAL A 69 7.21 9.86 5.76
C VAL A 69 6.61 9.29 7.05
N ARG A 70 6.61 7.96 7.20
CA ARG A 70 6.06 7.30 8.39
C ARG A 70 6.82 7.67 9.67
N ILE A 71 8.15 7.76 9.60
CA ILE A 71 9.01 8.20 10.71
C ILE A 71 8.69 9.64 11.12
N ALA A 72 8.53 10.56 10.16
CA ALA A 72 8.19 11.96 10.44
C ALA A 72 6.83 12.07 11.15
N TYR A 73 5.82 11.36 10.66
CA TYR A 73 4.50 11.29 11.28
C TYR A 73 4.56 10.71 12.71
N MET A 74 5.27 9.59 12.91
CA MET A 74 5.40 8.93 14.21
C MET A 74 6.19 9.75 15.22
N THR A 75 7.20 10.48 14.76
CA THR A 75 7.96 11.39 15.61
C THR A 75 7.06 12.52 16.11
N ALA A 76 6.18 13.07 15.28
CA ALA A 76 5.19 14.06 15.71
C ALA A 76 4.18 13.48 16.71
N HIS A 77 3.75 12.22 16.51
CA HIS A 77 2.86 11.53 17.44
C HIS A 77 3.50 11.33 18.83
N ILE A 78 4.73 10.81 18.88
CA ILE A 78 5.43 10.54 20.15
C ILE A 78 5.75 11.83 20.90
N LYS A 79 6.05 12.93 20.19
CA LYS A 79 6.22 14.25 20.82
C LYS A 79 4.98 14.70 21.58
N LYS A 80 3.79 14.36 21.09
CA LYS A 80 2.52 14.67 21.77
C LYS A 80 2.21 13.66 22.88
N ASN A 81 2.63 12.41 22.70
CA ASN A 81 2.33 11.28 23.59
C ASN A 81 3.62 10.62 24.12
N PRO A 82 4.31 11.24 25.09
CA PRO A 82 5.60 10.74 25.58
C PRO A 82 5.49 9.42 26.36
N LYS A 83 4.30 9.08 26.86
CA LYS A 83 4.04 7.85 27.64
C LYS A 83 3.70 6.63 26.77
N ASP A 84 3.60 6.77 25.44
CA ASP A 84 3.34 5.64 24.55
C ASP A 84 4.65 4.94 24.13
N PHE A 85 5.04 3.96 24.95
CA PHE A 85 6.25 3.17 24.71
C PHE A 85 6.11 2.16 23.56
N SER A 86 4.90 1.71 23.26
CA SER A 86 4.65 0.77 22.15
C SER A 86 4.91 1.44 20.80
N SER A 87 4.37 2.66 20.62
CA SER A 87 4.62 3.47 19.43
C SER A 87 6.10 3.85 19.31
N THR A 88 6.76 4.14 20.43
CA THR A 88 8.21 4.43 20.46
C THR A 88 9.04 3.25 19.98
N ARG A 89 8.71 2.03 20.45
CA ARG A 89 9.34 0.79 19.96
C ARG A 89 9.13 0.61 18.45
N GLY A 90 7.93 0.87 17.96
CA GLY A 90 7.61 0.87 16.53
C GLY A 90 8.47 1.87 15.75
N LEU A 91 8.63 3.10 16.24
CA LEU A 91 9.50 4.12 15.64
C LEU A 91 10.95 3.65 15.54
N ILE A 92 11.50 3.09 16.62
CA ILE A 92 12.88 2.57 16.64
C ILE A 92 13.06 1.45 15.60
N ALA A 93 12.08 0.55 15.48
CA ALA A 93 12.10 -0.51 14.49
C ALA A 93 12.11 0.05 13.05
N MET A 94 11.27 1.06 12.76
CA MET A 94 11.24 1.73 11.45
C MET A 94 12.55 2.43 11.11
N VAL A 95 13.15 3.15 12.06
CA VAL A 95 14.45 3.80 11.88
C VAL A 95 15.54 2.77 11.59
N SER A 96 15.52 1.65 12.32
CA SER A 96 16.47 0.55 12.12
C SER A 96 16.30 -0.12 10.76
N ALA A 97 15.06 -0.36 10.32
CA ALA A 97 14.78 -0.90 8.98
C ALA A 97 15.28 0.03 7.88
N ARG A 98 15.02 1.34 7.99
CA ARG A 98 15.54 2.34 7.03
C ARG A 98 17.07 2.37 6.99
N LYS A 99 17.74 2.26 8.14
CA LYS A 99 19.21 2.20 8.23
C LYS A 99 19.77 0.96 7.51
N LYS A 100 19.10 -0.20 7.63
CA LYS A 100 19.48 -1.43 6.92
C LYS A 100 19.37 -1.26 5.40
N LEU A 101 18.27 -0.68 4.91
CA LEU A 101 18.08 -0.41 3.48
C LEU A 101 19.12 0.57 2.91
N LEU A 102 19.44 1.63 3.66
CA LEU A 102 20.50 2.58 3.28
C LEU A 102 21.88 1.90 3.24
N LYS A 103 22.18 1.02 4.21
CA LYS A 103 23.42 0.23 4.20
C LYS A 103 23.50 -0.68 2.97
N TYR A 104 22.38 -1.31 2.60
CA TYR A 104 22.29 -2.13 1.39
C TYR A 104 22.54 -1.29 0.13
N LEU A 105 21.83 -0.16 -0.05
CA LEU A 105 22.05 0.73 -1.20
C LEU A 105 23.49 1.18 -1.30
N ARG A 106 24.13 1.54 -0.18
CA ARG A 106 25.54 1.94 -0.15
C ARG A 106 26.48 0.84 -0.66
N SER A 107 26.18 -0.42 -0.32
CA SER A 107 26.98 -1.56 -0.79
C SER A 107 26.79 -1.89 -2.27
N GLN A 108 25.60 -1.62 -2.82
CA GLN A 108 25.29 -1.89 -4.22
C GLN A 108 25.78 -0.76 -5.14
N SER A 109 25.53 0.50 -4.76
CA SER A 109 25.87 1.66 -5.58
C SER A 109 25.98 2.92 -4.74
N LYS A 110 27.17 3.53 -4.71
CA LYS A 110 27.41 4.77 -3.96
C LYS A 110 26.58 5.94 -4.48
N GLU A 111 26.41 6.04 -5.80
CA GLU A 111 25.66 7.13 -6.44
C GLU A 111 24.18 7.17 -6.02
N ARG A 112 23.47 6.04 -6.11
CA ARG A 112 22.05 5.96 -5.69
C ARG A 112 21.89 6.27 -4.21
N PHE A 113 22.82 5.81 -3.38
CA PHE A 113 22.85 6.13 -1.95
C PHE A 113 22.97 7.64 -1.71
N LEU A 114 23.92 8.32 -2.36
CA LEU A 114 24.12 9.76 -2.22
C LEU A 114 22.89 10.54 -2.69
N ASN A 115 22.34 10.19 -3.86
CA ASN A 115 21.15 10.83 -4.42
C ASN A 115 19.96 10.76 -3.45
N ILE A 116 19.72 9.59 -2.84
CA ILE A 116 18.62 9.42 -1.89
C ILE A 116 18.86 10.19 -0.59
N CYS A 117 20.09 10.21 -0.09
CA CYS A 117 20.43 10.95 1.12
C CYS A 117 20.24 12.46 0.93
N VAL A 118 20.63 13.01 -0.22
CA VAL A 118 20.41 14.42 -0.58
C VAL A 118 18.91 14.72 -0.67
N ASN A 119 18.17 13.91 -1.44
CA ASN A 119 16.74 14.14 -1.68
C ASN A 119 15.90 14.07 -0.39
N LEU A 120 16.20 13.12 0.49
CA LEU A 120 15.47 12.92 1.75
C LEU A 120 16.11 13.64 2.95
N LYS A 121 17.15 14.46 2.71
CA LYS A 121 17.90 15.22 3.74
C LYS A 121 18.31 14.37 4.95
N ILE A 122 18.80 13.16 4.69
CA ILE A 122 19.23 12.22 5.72
C ILE A 122 20.65 12.56 6.13
N ARG A 123 20.90 12.77 7.43
CA ARG A 123 22.26 13.03 7.95
C ARG A 123 23.14 11.78 7.79
N ILE A 124 24.28 11.94 7.16
CA ILE A 124 25.32 10.92 7.01
C ILE A 124 26.44 11.23 8.01
N GLN A 125 26.92 10.21 8.72
CA GLN A 125 28.10 10.33 9.58
C GLN A 125 29.36 10.38 8.69
N LYS A 126 30.26 11.34 8.94
CA LYS A 126 31.45 11.63 8.11
C LYS A 126 32.39 10.44 7.95
N ASP A 127 32.42 9.53 8.93
CA ASP A 127 33.39 8.42 9.02
C ASP A 127 33.14 7.28 8.01
N LEU A 128 32.24 7.49 7.04
CA LEU A 128 31.84 6.52 6.01
C LEU A 128 32.37 6.88 4.60
N GLN A 129 33.26 7.88 4.50
CA GLN A 129 33.99 8.24 3.29
C GLN A 129 35.09 7.23 2.97
#